data_AF-A0A7C5H4X8-F1
#
_entry.id   AF-A0A7C5H4X8-F1
#
_cell.length_a   1.000
_cell.length_b   1.000
_cell.length_c   1.000
_cell.angle_alpha   90.00
_cell.angle_beta   90.00
_cell.angle_gamma   90.00
#
_symmetry.space_group_name_H-M   'P 1'
#
loop_
_entity.id
_entity.type
_entity.pdbx_description
1 polymer ?
#
loop_
_entity_poly.entity_id
_entity_poly.type
_entity_poly.pdbx_seq_one_letter_code
_entity_poly.pdbx_strand_id
1 'polypeptide(L)' 'QFLQLQAQIEGSENRINITRMMFNDAAGEYNSAIRQMPQRMIASMGGFKKRAYFKAEESAHKKLEIGL' A
#
# COMPACT_ATOMS: atom_id res chain seq x y z
N GLN A 1 27.61 -16.22 1.30
CA GLN A 1 27.08 -15.17 2.21
C GLN A 1 26.28 -14.11 1.46
N PHE A 2 26.81 -13.51 0.37
CA PHE A 2 26.07 -12.51 -0.44
C PHE A 2 24.72 -13.00 -0.99
N LEU A 3 24.67 -14.20 -1.59
CA LEU A 3 23.44 -14.79 -2.15
C LEU A 3 22.34 -15.02 -1.10
N GLN A 4 22.72 -15.31 0.14
CA GLN A 4 21.77 -15.51 1.24
C GLN A 4 21.13 -14.19 1.68
N LEU A 5 21.92 -13.11 1.71
CA LEU A 5 21.42 -11.77 2.00
C LEU A 5 20.49 -11.28 0.88
N GLN A 6 20.84 -11.55 -0.38
CA GLN A 6 19.99 -11.21 -1.51
C GLN A 6 18.62 -11.91 -1.41
N ALA A 7 18.58 -13.21 -1.11
CA ALA A 7 17.34 -13.95 -0.91
C ALA A 7 16.50 -13.40 0.27
N GLN A 8 17.14 -12.90 1.33
CA GLN A 8 16.45 -12.27 2.46
C GLN A 8 15.83 -10.92 2.06
N ILE A 9 16.54 -10.12 1.25
CA ILE A 9 16.04 -8.84 0.73
C ILE A 9 14.83 -9.09 -0.18
N GLU A 10 14.94 -10.00 -1.15
CA GLU A 10 13.83 -10.37 -2.03
C GLU A 10 12.61 -10.85 -1.22
N GLY A 11 12.84 -11.65 -0.17
CA GLY A 11 11.79 -12.06 0.75
C GLY A 11 11.15 -10.90 1.52
N SER A 12 11.94 -9.90 1.92
CA SER A 12 11.45 -8.69 2.59
C SER A 12 10.67 -7.79 1.63
N GLU A 13 11.15 -7.59 0.41
CA GLU A 13 10.47 -6.81 -0.64
C GLU A 13 9.13 -7.44 -1.02
N ASN A 14 9.09 -8.76 -1.16
CA ASN A 14 7.84 -9.47 -1.41
C ASN A 14 6.81 -9.25 -0.28
N ARG A 15 7.25 -9.30 0.99
CA ARG A 15 6.38 -9.01 2.14
C ARG A 15 5.88 -7.57 2.12
N ILE A 16 6.74 -6.60 1.86
CA ILE A 16 6.36 -5.18 1.73
C ILE A 16 5.31 -5.00 0.64
N ASN A 17 5.49 -5.65 -0.51
CA ASN A 17 4.54 -5.58 -1.61
C ASN A 17 3.17 -6.18 -1.23
N ILE A 18 3.16 -7.36 -0.59
CA ILE A 18 1.91 -7.99 -0.11
C ILE A 18 1.21 -7.10 0.91
N THR A 19 1.93 -6.59 1.91
CA THR A 19 1.35 -5.70 2.93
C THR A 19 0.77 -4.42 2.31
N ARG A 20 1.44 -3.85 1.30
CA ARG A 20 0.95 -2.70 0.55
C ARG A 20 -0.36 -3.02 -0.18
N MET A 21 -0.43 -4.16 -0.85
CA MET A 21 -1.65 -4.61 -1.53
C MET A 21 -2.80 -4.74 -0.53
N MET A 22 -2.59 -5.48 0.57
CA MET A 22 -3.61 -5.68 1.61
C MET A 22 -4.12 -4.37 2.21
N PHE A 23 -3.22 -3.41 2.47
CA PHE A 23 -3.60 -2.09 2.95
C PHE A 23 -4.49 -1.35 1.94
N ASN A 24 -4.11 -1.37 0.66
CA ASN A 24 -4.85 -0.70 -0.40
C ASN A 24 -6.21 -1.33 -0.64
N ASP A 25 -6.31 -2.65 -0.56
CA ASP A 25 -7.57 -3.39 -0.70
C ASP A 25 -8.52 -3.00 0.44
N ALA A 26 -8.06 -3.06 1.70
CA ALA A 26 -8.86 -2.66 2.85
C ALA A 26 -9.30 -1.18 2.79
N ALA A 27 -8.39 -0.28 2.38
CA ALA A 27 -8.73 1.12 2.15
C ALA A 27 -9.78 1.28 1.03
N GLY A 28 -9.70 0.46 -0.02
CA GLY A 28 -10.61 0.44 -1.16
C GLY A 28 -12.01 -0.03 -0.80
N GLU A 29 -12.11 -1.11 -0.02
CA GLU A 29 -13.35 -1.63 0.54
C GLU A 29 -14.03 -0.58 1.42
N TYR A 30 -13.30 0.00 2.38
CA TYR A 30 -13.82 1.07 3.23
C TYR A 30 -14.30 2.27 2.41
N ASN A 31 -13.50 2.74 1.45
CA ASN A 31 -13.86 3.87 0.60
C ASN A 31 -15.11 3.59 -0.24
N SER A 32 -15.29 2.35 -0.67
CA SER A 32 -16.46 1.91 -1.42
C SER A 32 -17.69 1.81 -0.52
N ALA A 33 -17.53 1.30 0.70
CA ALA A 33 -18.61 1.21 1.68
C ALA A 33 -19.17 2.59 2.05
N ILE A 34 -18.31 3.58 2.35
CA ILE A 34 -18.76 4.94 2.72
C ILE A 34 -19.34 5.75 1.55
N ARG A 35 -19.27 5.24 0.31
CA ARG A 35 -19.84 5.89 -0.88
C ARG A 35 -21.21 5.34 -1.26
N GLN A 36 -21.57 4.15 -0.78
CA GLN A 36 -22.86 3.52 -1.06
C GLN A 36 -23.97 4.14 -0.21
N MET A 37 -25.20 4.15 -0.71
CA MET A 37 -26.37 4.59 0.06
C MET A 37 -26.91 3.41 0.87
N PRO A 38 -27.36 3.61 2.14
CA PRO A 38 -27.45 4.85 2.91
C PRO A 38 -26.14 5.29 3.60
N GLN A 39 -25.08 4.48 3.56
CA GLN A 39 -23.82 4.67 4.29
C GLN A 39 -23.16 6.01 3.99
N ARG A 40 -23.31 6.58 2.79
CA ARG A 40 -22.82 7.92 2.42
C ARG A 40 -23.44 9.03 3.29
N MET A 41 -24.72 8.92 3.62
CA MET A 41 -25.40 9.89 4.50
C MET A 41 -24.88 9.78 5.93
N ILE A 42 -24.79 8.56 6.45
CA ILE A 42 -24.22 8.27 7.77
C ILE A 42 -22.76 8.73 7.83
N ALA A 43 -21.98 8.49 6.78
CA ALA A 43 -20.59 8.91 6.66
C ALA A 43 -20.46 10.43 6.69
N SER A 44 -21.33 11.15 5.98
CA SER A 44 -21.35 12.61 5.95
C SER A 44 -21.75 13.21 7.31
N MET A 45 -22.72 12.61 8.02
CA MET A 45 -23.15 13.08 9.34
C MET A 45 -22.15 12.72 10.44
N GLY A 46 -21.51 11.56 10.35
CA GLY A 46 -20.53 11.05 11.32
C GLY A 46 -19.08 11.47 11.05
N GLY A 47 -18.81 12.24 9.98
CA GLY A 47 -17.47 12.74 9.66
C GLY A 47 -16.50 11.70 9.07
N PHE A 48 -17.00 10.57 8.57
CA PHE A 48 -16.18 9.54 7.95
C PHE A 48 -15.68 9.99 6.57
N LYS A 49 -14.36 10.12 6.43
CA LYS A 49 -13.68 10.53 5.19
C LYS A 49 -13.00 9.34 4.52
N LYS A 50 -12.76 9.45 3.21
CA LYS A 50 -12.00 8.46 2.43
C LYS A 50 -10.59 8.28 3.00
N ARG A 51 -10.11 7.03 3.01
CA ARG A 51 -8.72 6.69 3.32
C ARG A 51 -7.87 6.82 2.06
N ALA A 52 -6.65 7.33 2.22
CA ALA A 52 -5.67 7.36 1.14
C ALA A 52 -5.10 5.95 0.90
N TYR A 53 -4.76 5.66 -0.36
CA TYR A 53 -4.00 4.47 -0.70
C TYR A 53 -2.52 4.68 -0.39
N PHE A 54 -1.84 3.61 0.00
CA PHE A 54 -0.39 3.55 0.08
C PHE A 54 0.16 3.36 -1.34
N LYS A 55 0.70 4.43 -1.91
CA LYS A 55 1.43 4.38 -3.18
C LYS A 55 2.90 4.09 -2.90
N ALA A 56 3.51 3.21 -3.69
CA ALA A 56 4.96 3.07 -3.68
C ALA A 56 5.56 4.37 -4.22
N GLU A 57 6.53 4.94 -3.51
CA GLU A 57 7.40 5.94 -4.12
C GLU A 57 8.28 5.25 -5.15
N GLU A 58 8.14 5.65 -6.41
CA GLU A 58 8.98 5.20 -7.53
C GLU A 58 10.48 5.51 -7.26
N SER A 59 10.74 6.50 -6.39
CA SER A 59 12.06 6.93 -5.91
C SER A 59 12.81 5.92 -5.05
N ALA A 60 12.16 4.89 -4.49
CA ALA A 60 12.84 3.88 -3.68
C ALA A 60 13.74 2.93 -4.51
N HIS A 61 13.51 2.86 -5.84
CA HIS A 61 14.35 2.12 -6.78
C HIS A 61 15.33 3.02 -7.54
N LYS A 62 15.88 4.06 -6.90
CA LYS A 62 17.15 4.63 -7.38
C LYS A 62 18.24 3.59 -7.14
N LYS A 63 18.28 2.57 -8.00
CA LYS A 63 19.44 1.72 -8.23
C LYS A 63 20.58 2.70 -8.42
N LEU A 64 21.43 2.84 -7.40
CA LEU A 64 22.72 3.48 -7.59
C LEU A 64 23.42 2.59 -8.60
N GLU A 65 23.37 3.00 -9.87
CA GLU A 65 24.24 2.47 -10.91
C GLU A 65 25.65 2.88 -10.48
N ILE A 66 26.25 2.08 -9.60
CA ILE A 66 27.69 2.08 -9.45
C ILE A 66 28.22 1.54 -10.76
N GLY A 67 28.68 2.46 -11.60
CA GLY A 67 29.45 2.14 -12.79
C GLY A 67 30.67 1.35 -12.37
N LEU A 68 30.60 0.05 -12.58
CA LEU A 68 31.73 -0.86 -12.75
C LEU A 68 31.57 -1.52 -14.10
#